data_AF-A0A367ECV9-F1
#
_entry.id   AF-A0A367ECV9-F1
#
_cell.length_a   1.000
_cell.length_b   1.000
_cell.length_c   1.000
_cell.angle_alpha   90.00
_cell.angle_beta   90.00
_cell.angle_gamma   90.00
#
_symmetry.space_group_name_H-M   'P 1'
#
loop_
_entity.id
_entity.type
_entity.pdbx_description
1 polymer ?
#
loop_
_entity_poly.entity_id
_entity_poly.type
_entity_poly.pdbx_seq_one_letter_code
_entity_poly.pdbx_strand_id
1 'polypeptide(L)'
;MAEGGAAVTRPRAYAAAGWRKFGPGPWAAQETVPQRELDEDTRAALELPSTLRPVLGGQDVVQRPVFDPSAVHHAKAMRLGDPEFADAERGERWYAARRRALDLALAAVASSGWAKHLVLRGSVLLRAWYGQAARDPGDLDFVVEPPDWQVTDERTGHMLDELAHAAEAASHAAAAPAAAFPESYGPVRLDADNAARDEIWTYDRVPGRRLVIPWTAEGLPGGTVQLDFVFNETLPAPAVRTRVPRPAGVAEEPSTVRAASRGLSLAWKLLWLVSDAYPEGKDLYDAVLLAEDPSVALSFETFRAVFRDVEYGQYDRDPVLPGDLAHAARCVEWFEFAKEHPHLAGPPGFAHDAPAAVWADRLTAALAPTFAADDGSGAAASRYELSARWLAPLVAQCRTAFADGGLPAVLERLFATRVPPHSALVVVREVLGSARHTVDGVLPLLAAFRPPPDPDRPWRRDGWDEERLREAADALRERTQPPSES
;
A
#
# COMPACT_ATOMS: atom_id res chain seq x y z
N MET A 1 9.19 35.54 59.24
CA MET A 1 9.05 34.18 58.71
C MET A 1 8.49 34.31 57.30
N ALA A 2 9.35 34.66 56.34
CA ALA A 2 8.96 34.94 54.97
C ALA A 2 10.01 34.34 54.02
N GLU A 3 9.49 33.49 53.14
CA GLU A 3 9.88 33.25 51.75
C GLU A 3 11.38 33.06 51.41
N GLY A 4 11.73 31.80 51.19
CA GLY A 4 12.91 31.37 50.45
C GLY A 4 12.55 30.21 49.52
N GLY A 5 11.69 30.48 48.53
CA GLY A 5 11.37 29.53 47.46
C GLY A 5 12.48 29.51 46.43
N ALA A 6 13.40 28.54 46.54
CA ALA A 6 14.40 28.29 45.51
C ALA A 6 13.70 27.92 44.20
N ALA A 7 13.74 28.81 43.22
CA ALA A 7 13.33 28.53 41.86
C ALA A 7 14.21 27.39 41.32
N VAL A 8 13.61 26.21 41.19
CA VAL A 8 14.19 25.12 40.41
C VAL A 8 14.18 25.58 38.96
N THR A 9 15.31 26.14 38.52
CA THR A 9 15.60 26.38 37.11
C THR A 9 15.60 25.03 36.40
N ARG A 10 14.48 24.70 35.74
CA ARG A 10 14.48 23.66 34.71
C ARG A 10 15.60 23.98 33.72
N PRO A 11 16.46 23.02 33.33
CA PRO A 11 17.45 23.27 32.30
C PRO A 11 16.74 23.78 31.04
N ARG A 12 17.21 24.90 30.49
CA ARG A 12 16.84 25.35 29.14
C ARG A 12 17.02 24.14 28.22
N ALA A 13 15.94 23.62 27.66
CA ALA A 13 16.03 22.66 26.57
C ALA A 13 16.86 23.33 25.48
N TYR A 14 18.07 22.83 25.24
CA TYR A 14 18.81 23.20 24.03
C TYR A 14 17.90 22.77 22.87
N ALA A 15 17.39 23.73 22.10
CA ALA A 15 16.69 23.42 20.86
C ALA A 15 17.66 22.61 20.01
N ALA A 16 17.37 21.32 19.82
CA ALA A 16 18.22 20.46 19.02
C ALA A 16 18.28 21.03 17.59
N ALA A 17 19.48 21.06 17.00
CA ALA A 17 19.74 21.66 15.69
C ALA A 17 20.08 20.59 14.65
N GLY A 18 19.83 20.91 13.38
CA GLY A 18 20.03 19.97 12.26
C GLY A 18 19.21 18.70 12.45
N TRP A 19 19.77 17.54 12.10
CA TRP A 19 19.07 16.25 12.15
C TRP A 19 18.50 15.87 13.52
N ARG A 20 19.14 16.29 14.61
CA ARG A 20 18.70 15.98 15.98
C ARG A 20 17.43 16.70 16.40
N LYS A 21 16.93 17.65 15.62
CA LYS A 21 15.66 18.35 15.89
C LYS A 21 14.44 17.44 15.73
N PHE A 22 14.56 16.37 14.95
CA PHE A 22 13.41 15.53 14.61
C PHE A 22 13.04 14.54 15.74
N GLY A 23 11.86 14.75 16.30
CA GLY A 23 11.13 13.73 17.07
C GLY A 23 10.54 12.64 16.15
N PRO A 24 9.83 11.65 16.72
CA PRO A 24 8.96 10.77 15.93
C PRO A 24 7.96 11.59 15.11
N GLY A 25 7.64 11.13 13.89
CA GLY A 25 6.65 11.78 13.04
C GLY A 25 5.19 11.54 13.48
N PRO A 26 4.20 12.12 12.77
CA PRO A 26 4.36 13.00 11.62
C PRO A 26 4.92 14.38 11.99
N TRP A 27 5.51 15.08 11.02
CA TRP A 27 6.11 16.40 11.22
C TRP A 27 5.26 17.49 10.57
N ALA A 28 5.30 18.69 11.15
CA ALA A 28 4.56 19.83 10.63
C ALA A 28 4.98 20.19 9.20
N ALA A 29 4.05 20.70 8.38
CA ALA A 29 4.27 20.95 6.96
C ALA A 29 5.39 21.97 6.66
N GLN A 30 5.72 22.82 7.63
CA GLN A 30 6.79 23.81 7.54
C GLN A 30 8.17 23.29 7.97
N GLU A 31 8.27 22.06 8.50
CA GLU A 31 9.55 21.50 8.89
C GLU A 31 10.40 21.13 7.68
N THR A 32 11.69 21.51 7.73
CA THR A 32 12.62 21.32 6.63
C THR A 32 13.80 20.43 7.01
N VAL A 33 14.24 19.62 6.05
CA VAL A 33 15.40 18.74 6.16
C VAL A 33 16.68 19.58 6.12
N PRO A 34 17.68 19.29 6.98
CA PRO A 34 18.95 20.00 6.96
C PRO A 34 19.68 19.88 5.60
N GLN A 35 20.18 21.01 5.09
CA GLN A 35 20.99 21.08 3.86
C GLN A 35 22.45 20.68 4.11
N ARG A 36 22.65 19.50 4.70
CA ARG A 36 23.95 18.88 4.96
C ARG A 36 23.81 17.36 4.94
N GLU A 37 24.88 16.68 4.58
CA GLU A 37 24.92 15.22 4.64
C GLU A 37 24.61 14.71 6.06
N LEU A 38 23.98 13.54 6.11
CA LEU A 38 23.73 12.82 7.35
C LEU A 38 24.96 11.96 7.64
N ASP A 39 25.72 12.32 8.67
CA ASP A 39 26.85 11.52 9.12
C ASP A 39 26.38 10.22 9.78
N GLU A 40 27.20 9.18 9.67
CA GLU A 40 26.88 7.81 10.11
C GLU A 40 26.62 7.74 11.62
N ASP A 41 27.35 8.50 12.43
CA ASP A 41 27.16 8.56 13.88
C ASP A 41 25.77 9.14 14.22
N THR A 42 25.38 10.22 13.56
CA THR A 42 24.06 10.84 13.75
C THR A 42 22.95 9.96 13.19
N ARG A 43 23.16 9.30 12.05
CA ARG A 43 22.22 8.34 11.47
C ARG A 43 21.93 7.22 12.46
N ALA A 44 22.98 6.56 12.97
CA ALA A 44 22.87 5.46 13.90
C ALA A 44 22.23 5.90 15.23
N ALA A 45 22.65 7.06 15.78
CA ALA A 45 22.09 7.58 17.03
C ALA A 45 20.62 7.99 16.94
N LEU A 46 20.14 8.35 15.75
CA LEU A 46 18.73 8.67 15.51
C LEU A 46 17.93 7.49 14.94
N GLU A 47 18.58 6.34 14.74
CA GLU A 47 18.04 5.14 14.09
C GLU A 47 17.34 5.52 12.77
N LEU A 48 18.07 6.20 11.90
CA LEU A 48 17.59 6.60 10.57
C LEU A 48 18.03 5.60 9.48
N PRO A 49 17.23 5.44 8.41
CA PRO A 49 17.59 4.58 7.28
C PRO A 49 18.93 4.95 6.64
N SER A 50 19.70 3.96 6.20
CA SER A 50 20.94 4.17 5.41
C SER A 50 20.66 4.82 4.05
N THR A 51 19.41 4.71 3.61
CA THR A 51 18.88 5.21 2.35
C THR A 51 18.44 6.68 2.43
N LEU A 52 18.46 7.30 3.62
CA LEU A 52 18.03 8.68 3.84
C LEU A 52 19.08 9.69 3.34
N ARG A 53 18.97 10.12 2.08
CA ARG A 53 19.94 11.01 1.41
C ARG A 53 19.31 12.33 0.95
N PRO A 54 19.63 13.47 1.57
CA PRO A 54 19.05 14.76 1.19
C PRO A 54 19.57 15.26 -0.16
N VAL A 55 18.70 15.96 -0.90
CA VAL A 55 19.09 16.74 -2.07
C VAL A 55 19.76 18.03 -1.60
N LEU A 56 21.07 18.11 -1.81
CA LEU A 56 21.89 19.23 -1.35
C LEU A 56 21.96 20.32 -2.42
N GLY A 57 21.21 21.40 -2.21
CA GLY A 57 21.21 22.58 -3.08
C GLY A 57 21.36 23.91 -2.34
N GLY A 58 21.66 23.87 -1.04
CA GLY A 58 21.81 25.07 -0.22
C GLY A 58 20.45 25.70 0.10
N GLN A 59 20.40 27.03 0.24
CA GLN A 59 19.16 27.74 0.59
C GLN A 59 18.10 27.72 -0.52
N ASP A 60 18.48 27.34 -1.75
CA ASP A 60 17.59 27.29 -2.90
C ASP A 60 16.79 25.98 -2.99
N VAL A 61 17.08 25.01 -2.12
CA VAL A 61 16.40 23.70 -2.08
C VAL A 61 15.79 23.46 -0.71
N VAL A 62 14.50 23.14 -0.71
CA VAL A 62 13.76 22.76 0.49
C VAL A 62 13.26 21.34 0.31
N GLN A 63 13.66 20.44 1.20
CA GLN A 63 13.03 19.11 1.34
C GLN A 63 12.33 19.02 2.67
N ARG A 64 11.22 18.27 2.73
CA ARG A 64 10.45 18.03 3.95
C ARG A 64 10.61 16.58 4.39
N PRO A 65 10.65 16.31 5.72
CA PRO A 65 10.55 14.95 6.20
C PRO A 65 9.12 14.45 6.02
N VAL A 66 8.98 13.20 5.60
CA VAL A 66 7.69 12.54 5.34
C VAL A 66 7.66 11.24 6.11
N PHE A 67 6.53 10.96 6.76
CA PHE A 67 6.33 9.69 7.45
C PHE A 67 6.19 8.57 6.40
N ASP A 68 6.97 7.51 6.55
CA ASP A 68 6.98 6.36 5.64
C ASP A 68 6.68 5.09 6.45
N PRO A 69 5.47 4.52 6.30
CA PRO A 69 5.11 3.25 6.95
C PRO A 69 6.13 2.13 6.67
N SER A 70 6.77 2.12 5.49
CA SER A 70 7.74 1.08 5.15
C SER A 70 9.02 1.12 6.00
N ALA A 71 9.25 2.24 6.68
CA ALA A 71 10.40 2.51 7.55
C ALA A 71 10.05 2.48 9.04
N VAL A 72 8.89 1.96 9.47
CA VAL A 72 8.47 1.96 10.90
C VAL A 72 9.38 1.18 11.85
N HIS A 73 10.23 0.30 11.32
CA HIS A 73 11.27 -0.38 12.09
C HIS A 73 12.44 0.54 12.47
N HIS A 74 12.54 1.73 11.85
CA HIS A 74 13.43 2.82 12.24
C HIS A 74 12.68 3.76 13.20
N ALA A 75 13.34 4.26 14.25
CA ALA A 75 12.69 5.03 15.32
C ALA A 75 11.90 6.26 14.86
N LYS A 76 12.20 6.78 13.66
CA LYS A 76 11.57 7.96 13.10
C LYS A 76 10.58 7.67 11.97
N ALA A 77 10.62 6.47 11.38
CA ALA A 77 9.84 6.15 10.17
C ALA A 77 9.90 7.25 9.11
N MET A 78 11.11 7.76 8.85
CA MET A 78 11.32 8.95 8.01
C MET A 78 11.77 8.57 6.61
N ARG A 79 11.15 9.19 5.60
CA ARG A 79 11.74 9.41 4.28
C ARG A 79 11.82 10.90 3.97
N LEU A 80 12.51 11.24 2.89
CA LEU A 80 12.58 12.62 2.40
C LEU A 80 11.59 12.78 1.25
N GLY A 81 10.77 13.83 1.33
CA GLY A 81 9.85 14.20 0.25
C GLY A 81 10.59 14.79 -0.95
N ASP A 82 9.83 15.05 -2.01
CA ASP A 82 10.37 15.69 -3.21
C ASP A 82 10.93 17.10 -2.89
N PRO A 83 12.07 17.49 -3.50
CA PRO A 83 12.66 18.82 -3.29
C PRO A 83 11.87 19.93 -3.98
N GLU A 84 11.63 21.02 -3.25
CA GLU A 84 11.20 22.29 -3.81
C GLU A 84 12.40 23.16 -4.14
N PHE A 85 12.36 23.81 -5.30
CA PHE A 85 13.41 24.71 -5.77
C PHE A 85 12.89 26.16 -5.78
N ALA A 86 13.71 27.09 -5.32
CA ALA A 86 13.42 28.52 -5.40
C ALA A 86 13.31 29.01 -6.86
N ASP A 87 14.09 28.41 -7.76
CA ASP A 87 14.02 28.62 -9.21
C ASP A 87 13.23 27.48 -9.86
N ALA A 88 12.08 27.82 -10.44
CA ALA A 88 11.18 26.88 -11.10
C ALA A 88 11.84 26.19 -12.30
N GLU A 89 12.68 26.88 -13.06
CA GLU A 89 13.32 26.30 -14.24
C GLU A 89 14.38 25.26 -13.84
N ARG A 90 15.17 25.57 -12.81
CA ARG A 90 16.07 24.60 -12.18
C ARG A 90 15.32 23.39 -11.64
N GLY A 91 14.16 23.61 -11.01
CA GLY A 91 13.29 22.54 -10.53
C GLY A 91 12.83 21.62 -11.66
N GLU A 92 12.29 22.17 -12.76
CA GLU A 92 11.86 21.39 -13.91
C GLU A 92 13.00 20.56 -14.53
N ARG A 93 14.19 21.16 -14.65
CA ARG A 93 15.39 20.43 -15.11
C ARG A 93 15.76 19.29 -14.15
N TRP A 94 15.68 19.50 -12.83
CA TRP A 94 15.93 18.45 -11.83
C TRP A 94 14.91 17.32 -11.90
N TYR A 95 13.61 17.63 -11.98
CA TYR A 95 12.57 16.61 -12.13
C TYR A 95 12.68 15.84 -13.45
N ALA A 96 13.09 16.50 -14.54
CA ALA A 96 13.41 15.83 -15.79
C ALA A 96 14.61 14.89 -15.66
N ALA A 97 15.69 15.31 -14.99
CA ALA A 97 16.86 14.47 -14.70
C ALA A 97 16.50 13.26 -13.82
N ARG A 98 15.68 13.46 -12.77
CA ARG A 98 15.17 12.37 -11.92
C ARG A 98 14.33 11.36 -12.71
N ARG A 99 13.41 11.84 -13.56
CA ARG A 99 12.61 10.97 -14.43
C ARG A 99 13.51 10.16 -15.38
N ARG A 100 14.59 10.76 -15.88
CA ARG A 100 15.60 10.03 -16.68
C ARG A 100 16.39 9.02 -15.84
N ALA A 101 16.76 9.32 -14.60
CA ALA A 101 17.42 8.36 -13.71
C ALA A 101 16.54 7.12 -13.44
N LEU A 102 15.25 7.33 -13.10
CA LEU A 102 14.25 6.27 -12.95
C LEU A 102 14.12 5.42 -14.22
N ASP A 103 14.05 6.07 -15.37
CA ASP A 103 13.94 5.45 -16.69
C ASP A 103 15.16 4.60 -17.08
N LEU A 104 16.37 5.05 -16.72
CA LEU A 104 17.61 4.28 -16.90
C LEU A 104 17.65 3.05 -15.99
N ALA A 105 17.28 3.20 -14.72
CA ALA A 105 17.18 2.09 -13.78
C ALA A 105 16.15 1.04 -14.25
N LEU A 106 14.99 1.49 -14.73
CA LEU A 106 13.96 0.59 -15.28
C LEU A 106 14.44 -0.14 -16.53
N ALA A 107 15.16 0.54 -17.43
CA ALA A 107 15.75 -0.10 -18.61
C ALA A 107 16.80 -1.16 -18.22
N ALA A 108 17.62 -0.87 -17.21
CA ALA A 108 18.58 -1.84 -16.68
C ALA A 108 17.86 -3.08 -16.12
N VAL A 109 16.81 -2.90 -15.32
CA VAL A 109 15.96 -4.02 -14.86
C VAL A 109 15.40 -4.80 -16.04
N ALA A 110 14.79 -4.12 -17.02
CA ALA A 110 14.12 -4.75 -18.17
C ALA A 110 15.07 -5.57 -19.06
N SER A 111 16.33 -5.17 -19.14
CA SER A 111 17.37 -5.83 -19.94
C SER A 111 18.21 -6.85 -19.17
N SER A 112 18.06 -6.90 -17.83
CA SER A 112 18.80 -7.81 -16.97
C SER A 112 18.31 -9.26 -17.05
N GLY A 113 19.14 -10.20 -16.60
CA GLY A 113 18.73 -11.60 -16.38
C GLY A 113 17.66 -11.77 -15.29
N TRP A 114 17.45 -10.75 -14.45
CA TRP A 114 16.49 -10.72 -13.35
C TRP A 114 15.08 -10.32 -13.78
N ALA A 115 14.90 -9.73 -14.98
CA ALA A 115 13.60 -9.26 -15.46
C ALA A 115 12.48 -10.30 -15.40
N LYS A 116 12.81 -11.59 -15.55
CA LYS A 116 11.85 -12.71 -15.46
C LYS A 116 11.33 -12.97 -14.04
N HIS A 117 12.02 -12.45 -13.02
CA HIS A 117 11.70 -12.60 -11.60
C HIS A 117 11.06 -11.35 -10.98
N LEU A 118 10.95 -10.26 -11.75
CA LEU A 118 10.53 -8.96 -11.23
C LEU A 118 9.24 -8.54 -11.91
N VAL A 119 8.19 -8.36 -11.11
CA VAL A 119 6.90 -7.84 -11.56
C VAL A 119 6.77 -6.40 -11.09
N LEU A 120 6.88 -5.46 -12.02
CA LEU A 120 6.71 -4.03 -11.73
C LEU A 120 5.28 -3.78 -11.22
N ARG A 121 5.17 -2.94 -10.20
CA ARG A 121 3.89 -2.42 -9.71
C ARG A 121 4.03 -0.93 -9.35
N GLY A 122 3.02 -0.38 -8.68
CA GLY A 122 3.13 0.94 -8.06
C GLY A 122 3.05 2.10 -9.05
N SER A 123 3.61 3.23 -8.64
CA SER A 123 3.33 4.56 -9.21
C SER A 123 3.80 4.75 -10.66
N VAL A 124 4.87 4.06 -11.08
CA VAL A 124 5.35 4.12 -12.47
C VAL A 124 4.34 3.57 -13.47
N LEU A 125 3.60 2.52 -13.11
CA LEU A 125 2.54 2.00 -13.99
C LEU A 125 1.39 3.00 -14.12
N LEU A 126 1.00 3.63 -13.02
CA LEU A 126 -0.05 4.65 -13.01
C LEU A 126 0.36 5.84 -13.89
N ARG A 127 1.61 6.27 -13.81
CA ARG A 127 2.16 7.31 -14.69
C ARG A 127 2.15 6.88 -16.16
N ALA A 128 2.50 5.63 -16.46
CA ALA A 128 2.46 5.10 -17.81
C ALA A 128 1.03 5.03 -18.40
N TRP A 129 0.02 4.84 -17.56
CA TRP A 129 -1.38 4.71 -17.97
C TRP A 129 -2.13 6.03 -18.05
N TYR A 130 -1.85 6.95 -17.11
CA TYR A 130 -2.66 8.15 -16.90
C TYR A 130 -1.89 9.46 -17.15
N GLY A 131 -0.58 9.40 -17.42
CA GLY A 131 0.23 10.58 -17.66
C GLY A 131 0.12 11.58 -16.51
N GLN A 132 -0.19 12.84 -16.82
CA GLN A 132 -0.29 13.94 -15.85
C GLN A 132 -1.44 13.82 -14.85
N ALA A 133 -2.41 12.93 -15.07
CA ALA A 133 -3.44 12.65 -14.08
C ALA A 133 -2.93 11.75 -12.94
N ALA A 134 -1.83 11.00 -13.15
CA ALA A 134 -1.14 10.34 -12.05
C ALA A 134 -0.07 11.26 -11.47
N ARG A 135 0.16 11.16 -10.16
CA ARG A 135 1.31 11.77 -9.49
C ARG A 135 2.62 11.30 -10.13
N ASP A 136 3.66 12.13 -10.05
CA ASP A 136 4.99 11.73 -10.50
C ASP A 136 5.49 10.56 -9.62
N PRO A 137 6.12 9.53 -10.23
CA PRO A 137 6.53 8.34 -9.51
C PRO A 137 7.69 8.60 -8.55
N GLY A 138 7.62 7.97 -7.37
CA GLY A 138 8.60 8.05 -6.30
C GLY A 138 9.85 7.19 -6.55
N ASP A 139 9.58 5.99 -7.06
CA ASP A 139 10.36 4.78 -6.92
C ASP A 139 9.96 3.75 -8.01
N LEU A 140 10.69 2.64 -8.05
CA LEU A 140 10.33 1.44 -8.81
C LEU A 140 9.98 0.31 -7.83
N ASP A 141 8.71 -0.06 -7.76
CA ASP A 141 8.24 -1.16 -6.93
C ASP A 141 8.19 -2.49 -7.69
N PHE A 142 8.75 -3.55 -7.11
CA PHE A 142 8.72 -4.89 -7.68
C PHE A 142 8.20 -5.92 -6.68
N VAL A 143 7.34 -6.82 -7.16
CA VAL A 143 7.12 -8.13 -6.54
C VAL A 143 8.14 -9.10 -7.10
N VAL A 144 8.84 -9.80 -6.20
CA VAL A 144 9.83 -10.83 -6.55
C VAL A 144 9.13 -12.18 -6.69
N GLU A 145 9.37 -12.86 -7.83
CA GLU A 145 8.88 -14.21 -8.11
C GLU A 145 10.04 -15.20 -8.31
N PRO A 146 9.86 -16.48 -7.95
CA PRO A 146 8.67 -17.09 -7.32
C PRO A 146 8.48 -16.70 -5.83
N PRO A 147 7.28 -16.89 -5.25
CA PRO A 147 6.97 -16.45 -3.88
C PRO A 147 7.77 -17.19 -2.79
N ASP A 148 8.41 -18.32 -3.10
CA ASP A 148 9.34 -19.02 -2.21
C ASP A 148 10.74 -18.39 -2.21
N TRP A 149 11.01 -17.36 -3.04
CA TRP A 149 12.24 -16.57 -2.94
C TRP A 149 12.27 -15.78 -1.64
N GLN A 150 13.25 -16.09 -0.78
CA GLN A 150 13.42 -15.43 0.51
C GLN A 150 14.31 -14.20 0.41
N VAL A 151 13.96 -13.18 1.18
CA VAL A 151 14.74 -11.94 1.29
C VAL A 151 16.19 -12.19 1.73
N THR A 152 16.43 -13.28 2.49
CA THR A 152 17.74 -13.69 3.01
C THR A 152 18.57 -14.55 2.06
N ASP A 153 18.02 -14.94 0.90
CA ASP A 153 18.76 -15.76 -0.07
C ASP A 153 20.00 -15.00 -0.59
N GLU A 154 21.13 -15.67 -0.79
CA GLU A 154 22.36 -15.05 -1.33
C GLU A 154 22.12 -14.39 -2.70
N ARG A 155 21.28 -15.00 -3.54
CA ARG A 155 20.88 -14.45 -4.84
C ARG A 155 20.21 -13.08 -4.73
N THR A 156 19.61 -12.72 -3.59
CA THR A 156 19.01 -11.40 -3.37
C THR A 156 20.10 -10.32 -3.36
N GLY A 157 21.20 -10.54 -2.64
CA GLY A 157 22.34 -9.62 -2.63
C GLY A 157 22.91 -9.43 -4.05
N HIS A 158 23.19 -10.55 -4.73
CA HIS A 158 23.71 -10.53 -6.09
C HIS A 158 22.78 -9.80 -7.08
N MET A 159 21.46 -10.00 -6.97
CA MET A 159 20.50 -9.27 -7.80
C MET A 159 20.60 -7.76 -7.61
N LEU A 160 20.66 -7.28 -6.35
CA LEU A 160 20.74 -5.85 -6.06
C LEU A 160 22.06 -5.25 -6.56
N ASP A 161 23.18 -5.95 -6.37
CA ASP A 161 24.50 -5.57 -6.89
C ASP A 161 24.50 -5.43 -8.43
N GLU A 162 24.04 -6.48 -9.13
CA GLU A 162 24.03 -6.50 -10.60
C GLU A 162 23.08 -5.45 -11.19
N LEU A 163 21.92 -5.21 -10.55
CA LEU A 163 20.99 -4.17 -11.00
C LEU A 163 21.57 -2.76 -10.84
N ALA A 164 22.29 -2.49 -9.74
CA ALA A 164 22.95 -1.19 -9.54
C ALA A 164 24.02 -0.93 -10.62
N HIS A 165 24.92 -1.88 -10.85
CA HIS A 165 25.94 -1.75 -11.89
C HIS A 165 25.36 -1.73 -13.31
N ALA A 166 24.28 -2.47 -13.58
CA ALA A 166 23.59 -2.40 -14.86
C ALA A 166 22.96 -1.01 -15.10
N ALA A 167 22.40 -0.38 -14.05
CA ALA A 167 21.84 0.97 -14.13
C ALA A 167 22.93 2.02 -14.38
N GLU A 168 24.07 1.92 -13.69
CA GLU A 168 25.26 2.74 -13.94
C GLU A 168 25.75 2.60 -15.38
N ALA A 169 25.97 1.36 -15.86
CA ALA A 169 26.40 1.09 -17.22
C ALA A 169 25.42 1.64 -18.27
N ALA A 170 24.11 1.47 -18.04
CA ALA A 170 23.07 2.04 -18.89
C ALA A 170 23.13 3.57 -18.91
N SER A 171 23.41 4.21 -17.77
CA SER A 171 23.58 5.66 -17.68
C SER A 171 24.77 6.14 -18.51
N HIS A 172 25.89 5.41 -18.49
CA HIS A 172 27.07 5.75 -19.28
C HIS A 172 26.87 5.58 -20.79
N ALA A 173 26.13 4.54 -21.20
CA ALA A 173 25.83 4.27 -22.60
C ALA A 173 24.76 5.22 -23.17
N ALA A 174 23.92 5.79 -22.32
CA ALA A 174 22.84 6.67 -22.72
C ALA A 174 23.36 7.98 -23.34
N ALA A 175 22.81 8.31 -24.51
CA ALA A 175 22.97 9.64 -25.08
C ALA A 175 22.31 10.69 -24.17
N ALA A 176 22.84 11.92 -24.19
CA ALA A 176 22.16 13.06 -23.59
C ALA A 176 20.75 13.18 -24.22
N PRO A 177 19.72 13.53 -23.44
CA PRO A 177 18.38 13.76 -23.98
C PRO A 177 18.46 14.76 -25.14
N ALA A 178 17.69 14.51 -26.21
CA ALA A 178 17.51 15.55 -27.23
C ALA A 178 16.90 16.77 -26.55
N ALA A 179 17.30 17.98 -26.97
CA ALA A 179 16.84 19.24 -26.37
C ALA A 179 15.32 19.38 -26.49
N ALA A 180 14.58 18.82 -25.53
CA ALA A 180 13.15 19.07 -25.33
C ALA A 180 12.95 20.46 -24.68
N PHE A 181 14.01 20.98 -24.05
CA PHE A 181 14.09 22.31 -23.47
C PHE A 181 15.36 23.01 -23.98
N PRO A 182 15.28 24.27 -24.45
CA PRO A 182 16.48 25.06 -24.69
C PRO A 182 17.20 25.22 -23.35
N GLU A 183 18.46 24.80 -23.25
CA GLU A 183 19.27 24.67 -22.02
C GLU A 183 19.02 23.39 -21.19
N SER A 184 19.32 22.23 -21.78
CA SER A 184 19.24 20.92 -21.12
C SER A 184 20.25 20.75 -19.99
N TYR A 185 19.89 19.98 -18.96
CA TYR A 185 20.84 19.44 -17.99
C TYR A 185 21.83 18.49 -18.68
N GLY A 186 23.04 18.35 -18.11
CA GLY A 186 24.05 17.40 -18.60
C GLY A 186 23.60 15.94 -18.47
N PRO A 187 24.36 14.98 -18.99
CA PRO A 187 23.93 13.58 -18.97
C PRO A 187 23.81 13.05 -17.53
N VAL A 188 22.74 12.30 -17.27
CA VAL A 188 22.52 11.66 -15.96
C VAL A 188 23.50 10.51 -15.78
N ARG A 189 24.14 10.45 -14.62
CA ARG A 189 25.08 9.39 -14.22
C ARG A 189 24.63 8.78 -12.92
N LEU A 190 24.36 7.48 -12.94
CA LEU A 190 24.07 6.68 -11.76
C LEU A 190 25.38 6.15 -11.17
N ASP A 191 25.45 6.00 -9.85
CA ASP A 191 26.66 5.60 -9.11
C ASP A 191 26.37 4.34 -8.30
N ALA A 192 26.82 3.19 -8.82
CA ALA A 192 26.56 1.90 -8.21
C ALA A 192 27.39 1.68 -6.94
N ASP A 193 28.62 2.17 -6.92
CA ASP A 193 29.56 2.02 -5.80
C ASP A 193 29.07 2.76 -4.53
N ASN A 194 28.28 3.83 -4.71
CA ASN A 194 27.65 4.56 -3.61
C ASN A 194 26.18 4.17 -3.37
N ALA A 195 25.70 3.07 -3.97
CA ALA A 195 24.35 2.59 -3.72
C ALA A 195 24.17 2.15 -2.26
N ALA A 196 23.04 2.52 -1.66
CA ALA A 196 22.65 2.12 -0.31
C ALA A 196 21.54 1.06 -0.34
N ARG A 197 21.55 0.19 0.66
CA ARG A 197 20.51 -0.84 0.86
C ARG A 197 19.94 -0.72 2.24
N ASP A 198 18.64 -0.93 2.34
CA ASP A 198 17.96 -1.06 3.63
C ASP A 198 16.91 -2.16 3.59
N GLU A 199 16.55 -2.63 4.77
CA GLU A 199 15.35 -3.42 4.93
C GLU A 199 14.14 -2.49 4.84
N ILE A 200 13.05 -2.99 4.26
CA ILE A 200 11.76 -2.30 4.32
C ILE A 200 10.70 -3.33 4.69
N TRP A 201 9.72 -2.88 5.45
CA TRP A 201 8.53 -3.67 5.75
C TRP A 201 7.37 -3.03 5.01
N THR A 202 7.18 -3.46 3.77
CA THR A 202 6.14 -2.89 2.92
C THR A 202 4.78 -3.36 3.44
N TYR A 203 4.01 -2.41 3.98
CA TYR A 203 2.64 -2.60 4.46
C TYR A 203 2.51 -3.57 5.65
N ASP A 204 3.52 -3.59 6.54
CA ASP A 204 3.57 -4.39 7.77
C ASP A 204 3.37 -5.91 7.59
N ARG A 205 3.48 -6.41 6.35
CA ARG A 205 3.02 -7.76 6.00
C ARG A 205 4.10 -8.66 5.41
N VAL A 206 4.93 -8.11 4.53
CA VAL A 206 5.90 -8.89 3.74
C VAL A 206 7.29 -8.26 3.81
N PRO A 207 8.35 -9.08 3.91
CA PRO A 207 9.71 -8.56 3.96
C PRO A 207 10.09 -7.95 2.62
N GLY A 208 10.87 -6.86 2.68
CA GLY A 208 11.37 -6.19 1.50
C GLY A 208 12.83 -5.72 1.61
N ARG A 209 13.34 -5.29 0.45
CA ARG A 209 14.64 -4.63 0.31
C ARG A 209 14.47 -3.36 -0.51
N ARG A 210 15.04 -2.27 -0.01
CA ARG A 210 15.15 -1.01 -0.72
C ARG A 210 16.58 -0.85 -1.22
N LEU A 211 16.74 -0.55 -2.50
CA LEU A 211 18.00 -0.16 -3.14
C LEU A 211 17.88 1.29 -3.57
N VAL A 212 18.81 2.13 -3.10
CA VAL A 212 18.89 3.54 -3.48
C VAL A 212 20.20 3.80 -4.19
N ILE A 213 20.13 4.23 -5.45
CA ILE A 213 21.30 4.52 -6.29
C ILE A 213 21.39 6.04 -6.45
N PRO A 214 22.47 6.69 -5.98
CA PRO A 214 22.70 8.10 -6.25
C PRO A 214 22.84 8.39 -7.74
N TRP A 215 22.45 9.60 -8.14
CA TRP A 215 22.71 10.10 -9.48
C TRP A 215 23.18 11.55 -9.47
N THR A 216 23.94 11.92 -10.50
CA THR A 216 24.39 13.28 -10.77
C THR A 216 24.01 13.73 -12.17
N ALA A 217 23.86 15.03 -12.37
CA ALA A 217 23.70 15.66 -13.66
C ALA A 217 24.37 17.05 -13.61
N GLU A 218 25.09 17.43 -14.67
CA GLU A 218 25.79 18.71 -14.72
C GLU A 218 24.82 19.89 -14.55
N GLY A 219 25.19 20.84 -13.69
CA GLY A 219 24.40 22.03 -13.40
C GLY A 219 23.23 21.84 -12.43
N LEU A 220 23.04 20.63 -11.88
CA LEU A 220 21.95 20.32 -10.95
C LEU A 220 22.48 19.72 -9.64
N PRO A 221 21.78 19.92 -8.50
CA PRO A 221 21.94 19.06 -7.35
C PRO A 221 21.72 17.60 -7.74
N GLY A 222 22.53 16.69 -7.21
CA GLY A 222 22.30 15.26 -7.36
C GLY A 222 20.98 14.83 -6.72
N GLY A 223 20.64 13.56 -6.90
CA GLY A 223 19.50 12.95 -6.26
C GLY A 223 19.68 11.45 -6.14
N THR A 224 18.58 10.75 -5.92
CA THR A 224 18.58 9.28 -5.86
C THR A 224 17.48 8.71 -6.74
N VAL A 225 17.68 7.46 -7.18
CA VAL A 225 16.62 6.58 -7.64
C VAL A 225 16.42 5.48 -6.61
N GLN A 226 15.16 5.16 -6.32
CA GLN A 226 14.78 4.12 -5.36
C GLN A 226 14.15 2.94 -6.10
N LEU A 227 14.56 1.73 -5.74
CA LEU A 227 13.99 0.47 -6.19
C LEU A 227 13.61 -0.36 -4.96
N ASP A 228 12.34 -0.70 -4.84
CA ASP A 228 11.79 -1.47 -3.74
C ASP A 228 11.40 -2.87 -4.22
N PHE A 229 11.82 -3.88 -3.48
CA PHE A 229 11.60 -5.29 -3.80
C PHE A 229 10.86 -5.95 -2.65
N VAL A 230 9.70 -6.51 -2.94
CA VAL A 230 8.87 -7.24 -1.98
C VAL A 230 8.98 -8.73 -2.25
N PHE A 231 9.25 -9.50 -1.19
CA PHE A 231 9.43 -10.96 -1.24
C PHE A 231 8.24 -11.66 -0.60
N ASN A 232 8.05 -12.95 -0.92
CA ASN A 232 6.99 -13.80 -0.38
C ASN A 232 5.54 -13.37 -0.66
N GLU A 233 5.35 -12.31 -1.44
CA GLU A 233 4.05 -11.90 -1.92
C GLU A 233 3.56 -12.85 -3.02
N THR A 234 2.41 -13.49 -2.80
CA THR A 234 1.78 -14.29 -3.85
C THR A 234 1.07 -13.39 -4.84
N LEU A 235 1.35 -13.56 -6.14
CA LEU A 235 0.70 -12.82 -7.20
C LEU A 235 -0.68 -13.43 -7.54
N PRO A 236 -1.82 -12.77 -7.22
CA PRO A 236 -3.14 -13.39 -7.37
C PRO A 236 -3.65 -13.49 -8.81
N ALA A 237 -3.03 -12.73 -9.72
CA ALA A 237 -3.29 -12.76 -11.16
C ALA A 237 -1.95 -12.71 -11.91
N PRO A 238 -1.80 -13.37 -13.07
CA PRO A 238 -0.52 -13.43 -13.76
C PRO A 238 0.00 -12.04 -14.15
N ALA A 239 1.31 -11.86 -14.10
CA ALA A 239 1.97 -10.65 -14.60
C ALA A 239 1.72 -10.49 -16.11
N VAL A 240 1.48 -9.25 -16.53
CA VAL A 240 1.27 -8.86 -17.93
C VAL A 240 2.51 -8.16 -18.48
N ARG A 241 2.74 -8.25 -19.79
CA ARG A 241 3.79 -7.45 -20.42
C ARG A 241 3.26 -6.03 -20.63
N THR A 242 3.95 -5.05 -20.07
CA THR A 242 3.55 -3.65 -20.16
C THR A 242 4.67 -2.82 -20.76
N ARG A 243 4.32 -1.97 -21.74
CA ARG A 243 5.22 -0.95 -22.27
C ARG A 243 5.13 0.28 -21.37
N VAL A 244 6.26 0.68 -20.80
CA VAL A 244 6.41 1.92 -20.02
C VAL A 244 7.03 2.98 -20.93
N PRO A 245 6.31 4.08 -21.25
CA PRO A 245 6.84 5.15 -22.08
C PRO A 245 8.13 5.74 -21.50
N ARG A 246 9.09 6.08 -22.36
CA ARG A 246 10.27 6.86 -21.95
C ARG A 246 9.86 8.30 -21.61
N PRO A 247 10.60 9.01 -20.74
CA PRO A 247 10.43 10.43 -20.50
C PRO A 247 10.50 11.26 -21.80
N ALA A 248 9.83 12.41 -21.82
CA ALA A 248 9.87 13.32 -22.96
C ALA A 248 11.31 13.72 -23.33
N GLY A 249 11.60 13.74 -24.63
CA GLY A 249 12.95 14.05 -25.16
C GLY A 249 13.90 12.85 -25.27
N VAL A 250 13.48 11.66 -24.82
CA VAL A 250 14.21 10.41 -25.00
C VAL A 250 13.70 9.71 -26.27
N ALA A 251 14.59 9.51 -27.26
CA ALA A 251 14.26 8.89 -28.55
C ALA A 251 14.24 7.35 -28.52
N GLU A 252 14.60 6.73 -27.40
CA GLU A 252 14.62 5.28 -27.23
C GLU A 252 13.20 4.70 -27.17
N GLU A 253 13.04 3.43 -27.55
CA GLU A 253 11.76 2.74 -27.46
C GLU A 253 11.30 2.56 -25.99
N PRO A 254 9.96 2.54 -25.73
CA PRO A 254 9.41 2.19 -24.42
C PRO A 254 9.99 0.89 -23.84
N SER A 255 10.34 0.91 -22.55
CA SER A 255 10.77 -0.31 -21.84
C SER A 255 9.60 -1.29 -21.74
N THR A 256 9.83 -2.56 -22.07
CA THR A 256 8.81 -3.61 -21.91
C THR A 256 9.17 -4.47 -20.70
N VAL A 257 8.29 -4.48 -19.69
CA VAL A 257 8.51 -5.18 -18.42
C VAL A 257 7.36 -6.14 -18.10
N ARG A 258 7.61 -7.09 -17.19
CA ARG A 258 6.54 -7.83 -16.52
C ARG A 258 5.96 -6.92 -15.45
N ALA A 259 4.65 -6.79 -15.41
CA ALA A 259 3.97 -5.82 -14.55
C ALA A 259 2.63 -6.35 -14.04
N ALA A 260 2.13 -5.77 -12.96
CA ALA A 260 0.75 -5.94 -12.53
C ALA A 260 -0.22 -5.34 -13.56
N SER A 261 -1.38 -5.98 -13.74
CA SER A 261 -2.47 -5.40 -14.52
C SER A 261 -3.11 -4.23 -13.77
N ARG A 262 -3.86 -3.36 -14.47
CA ARG A 262 -4.62 -2.27 -13.82
C ARG A 262 -5.57 -2.79 -12.73
N GLY A 263 -6.28 -3.88 -13.00
CA GLY A 263 -7.19 -4.49 -12.03
C GLY A 263 -6.46 -5.02 -10.80
N LEU A 264 -5.28 -5.65 -10.96
CA LEU A 264 -4.48 -6.10 -9.82
C LEU A 264 -3.90 -4.91 -9.03
N SER A 265 -3.44 -3.86 -9.71
CA SER A 265 -3.01 -2.62 -9.05
C SER A 265 -4.14 -2.01 -8.22
N LEU A 266 -5.38 -1.98 -8.73
CA LEU A 266 -6.53 -1.50 -7.97
C LEU A 266 -6.79 -2.39 -6.75
N ALA A 267 -6.81 -3.71 -6.93
CA ALA A 267 -7.03 -4.66 -5.84
C ALA A 267 -6.02 -4.45 -4.69
N TRP A 268 -4.73 -4.28 -5.00
CA TRP A 268 -3.72 -3.99 -3.98
C TRP A 268 -3.90 -2.65 -3.29
N LYS A 269 -4.30 -1.59 -4.01
CA LYS A 269 -4.61 -0.31 -3.37
C LYS A 269 -5.75 -0.46 -2.37
N LEU A 270 -6.80 -1.22 -2.72
CA LEU A 270 -7.90 -1.50 -1.80
C LEU A 270 -7.48 -2.37 -0.61
N LEU A 271 -6.56 -3.33 -0.82
CA LEU A 271 -5.94 -4.08 0.26
C LEU A 271 -5.26 -3.14 1.26
N TRP A 272 -4.36 -2.27 0.80
CA TRP A 272 -3.58 -1.38 1.67
C TRP A 272 -4.46 -0.40 2.44
N LEU A 273 -5.52 0.12 1.81
CA LEU A 273 -6.50 0.96 2.50
C LEU A 273 -7.17 0.26 3.69
N VAL A 274 -7.37 -1.05 3.61
CA VAL A 274 -8.12 -1.84 4.60
C VAL A 274 -7.22 -2.49 5.65
N SER A 275 -6.05 -3.01 5.26
CA SER A 275 -5.21 -3.84 6.11
C SER A 275 -4.05 -3.12 6.77
N ASP A 276 -3.64 -1.97 6.24
CA ASP A 276 -2.41 -1.35 6.74
C ASP A 276 -2.67 -0.60 8.04
N ALA A 277 -1.70 -0.64 8.96
CA ALA A 277 -1.78 0.13 10.20
C ALA A 277 -1.74 1.64 9.94
N TYR A 278 -1.18 2.05 8.80
CA TYR A 278 -1.01 3.44 8.36
C TYR A 278 -1.45 3.63 6.90
N PRO A 279 -2.77 3.57 6.60
CA PRO A 279 -3.25 3.68 5.22
C PRO A 279 -2.98 5.08 4.67
N GLU A 280 -2.30 5.16 3.52
CA GLU A 280 -1.80 6.43 2.98
C GLU A 280 -2.78 7.07 1.97
N GLY A 281 -2.92 8.40 2.01
CA GLY A 281 -3.80 9.16 1.10
C GLY A 281 -3.44 9.02 -0.39
N LYS A 282 -2.16 8.76 -0.69
CA LYS A 282 -1.71 8.46 -2.07
C LYS A 282 -2.36 7.19 -2.61
N ASP A 283 -2.65 6.20 -1.76
CA ASP A 283 -3.27 4.94 -2.16
C ASP A 283 -4.76 5.12 -2.44
N LEU A 284 -5.44 6.00 -1.69
CA LEU A 284 -6.81 6.42 -2.00
C LEU A 284 -6.88 7.14 -3.34
N TYR A 285 -5.98 8.10 -3.57
CA TYR A 285 -5.93 8.83 -4.83
C TYR A 285 -5.71 7.88 -6.02
N ASP A 286 -4.71 7.01 -5.92
CA ASP A 286 -4.37 6.02 -6.94
C ASP A 286 -5.53 5.03 -7.17
N ALA A 287 -6.22 4.59 -6.11
CA ALA A 287 -7.39 3.70 -6.19
C ALA A 287 -8.55 4.36 -6.93
N VAL A 288 -8.84 5.64 -6.64
CA VAL A 288 -9.91 6.39 -7.32
C VAL A 288 -9.60 6.54 -8.81
N LEU A 289 -8.35 6.88 -9.16
CA LEU A 289 -7.93 7.01 -10.56
C LEU A 289 -8.08 5.70 -11.33
N LEU A 290 -7.71 4.56 -10.72
CA LEU A 290 -7.86 3.24 -11.32
C LEU A 290 -9.32 2.79 -11.40
N ALA A 291 -10.14 3.07 -10.37
CA ALA A 291 -11.53 2.63 -10.33
C ALA A 291 -12.41 3.42 -11.30
N GLU A 292 -12.15 4.71 -11.51
CA GLU A 292 -12.92 5.55 -12.43
C GLU A 292 -12.57 5.32 -13.91
N ASP A 293 -11.46 4.65 -14.20
CA ASP A 293 -11.08 4.31 -15.57
C ASP A 293 -11.98 3.17 -16.10
N PRO A 294 -12.84 3.43 -17.10
CA PRO A 294 -13.77 2.43 -17.62
C PRO A 294 -13.08 1.26 -18.34
N SER A 295 -11.77 1.37 -18.63
CA SER A 295 -10.97 0.26 -19.17
C SER A 295 -10.46 -0.71 -18.08
N VAL A 296 -10.64 -0.36 -16.80
CA VAL A 296 -10.24 -1.19 -15.66
C VAL A 296 -11.42 -2.03 -15.22
N ALA A 297 -11.27 -3.34 -15.36
CA ALA A 297 -12.18 -4.31 -14.77
C ALA A 297 -11.50 -4.95 -13.55
N LEU A 298 -12.01 -4.66 -12.35
CA LEU A 298 -11.68 -5.42 -11.15
C LEU A 298 -12.77 -6.46 -10.92
N SER A 299 -12.42 -7.73 -11.13
CA SER A 299 -13.30 -8.83 -10.75
C SER A 299 -13.31 -9.01 -9.23
N PHE A 300 -14.46 -9.38 -8.68
CA PHE A 300 -14.59 -9.72 -7.26
C PHE A 300 -13.60 -10.82 -6.84
N GLU A 301 -13.30 -11.79 -7.71
CA GLU A 301 -12.35 -12.86 -7.39
C GLU A 301 -10.91 -12.35 -7.25
N THR A 302 -10.47 -11.44 -8.12
CA THR A 302 -9.14 -10.82 -7.98
C THR A 302 -9.08 -9.95 -6.73
N PHE A 303 -10.14 -9.18 -6.46
CA PHE A 303 -10.28 -8.38 -5.25
C PHE A 303 -10.22 -9.25 -3.98
N ARG A 304 -10.97 -10.34 -3.92
CA ARG A 304 -10.93 -11.29 -2.81
C ARG A 304 -9.56 -11.96 -2.66
N ALA A 305 -8.93 -12.32 -3.77
CA ALA A 305 -7.69 -13.09 -3.75
C ALA A 305 -6.49 -12.32 -3.17
N VAL A 306 -6.46 -10.98 -3.27
CA VAL A 306 -5.40 -10.18 -2.61
C VAL A 306 -5.50 -10.18 -1.08
N PHE A 307 -6.66 -10.51 -0.51
CA PHE A 307 -6.87 -10.60 0.95
C PHE A 307 -6.58 -11.99 1.54
N ARG A 308 -6.30 -13.00 0.70
CA ARG A 308 -6.08 -14.37 1.16
C ARG A 308 -4.82 -14.44 2.03
N ASP A 309 -4.91 -15.15 3.16
CA ASP A 309 -3.82 -15.34 4.13
C ASP A 309 -3.26 -14.04 4.76
N VAL A 310 -3.88 -12.88 4.48
CA VAL A 310 -3.53 -11.60 5.10
C VAL A 310 -3.97 -11.61 6.57
N GLU A 311 -3.14 -11.03 7.44
CA GLU A 311 -3.36 -10.99 8.90
C GLU A 311 -3.68 -12.37 9.50
N TYR A 312 -2.88 -13.38 9.16
CA TYR A 312 -3.08 -14.76 9.60
C TYR A 312 -4.45 -15.33 9.18
N GLY A 313 -4.91 -14.96 7.98
CA GLY A 313 -6.18 -15.40 7.39
C GLY A 313 -7.41 -14.74 8.03
N GLN A 314 -7.27 -13.56 8.62
CA GLN A 314 -8.41 -12.82 9.18
C GLN A 314 -9.49 -12.57 8.13
N TYR A 315 -9.09 -12.11 6.94
CA TYR A 315 -10.03 -11.79 5.88
C TYR A 315 -10.58 -13.02 5.17
N ASP A 316 -10.00 -14.21 5.35
CA ASP A 316 -10.59 -15.47 4.85
C ASP A 316 -11.89 -15.84 5.59
N ARG A 317 -12.07 -15.30 6.80
CA ARG A 317 -13.24 -15.51 7.66
C ARG A 317 -14.08 -14.24 7.88
N ASP A 318 -13.56 -13.07 7.55
CA ASP A 318 -14.22 -11.78 7.74
C ASP A 318 -14.22 -10.99 6.42
N PRO A 319 -15.30 -11.05 5.63
CA PRO A 319 -15.37 -10.45 4.30
C PRO A 319 -15.14 -8.95 4.30
N VAL A 320 -14.33 -8.46 3.34
CA VAL A 320 -14.22 -7.02 3.05
C VAL A 320 -15.30 -6.63 2.05
N LEU A 321 -16.24 -5.79 2.49
CA LEU A 321 -17.41 -5.38 1.73
C LEU A 321 -17.37 -3.87 1.42
N PRO A 322 -18.28 -3.36 0.56
CA PRO A 322 -18.25 -1.94 0.16
C PRO A 322 -18.26 -0.94 1.33
N GLY A 323 -18.93 -1.27 2.43
CA GLY A 323 -18.97 -0.42 3.62
C GLY A 323 -17.60 -0.29 4.31
N ASP A 324 -16.80 -1.35 4.30
CA ASP A 324 -15.46 -1.39 4.87
C ASP A 324 -14.50 -0.55 4.03
N LEU A 325 -14.59 -0.65 2.70
CA LEU A 325 -13.83 0.18 1.76
C LEU A 325 -14.18 1.66 1.90
N ALA A 326 -15.48 1.98 2.03
CA ALA A 326 -15.93 3.35 2.24
C ALA A 326 -15.44 3.91 3.59
N HIS A 327 -15.38 3.08 4.63
CA HIS A 327 -14.83 3.47 5.93
C HIS A 327 -13.32 3.70 5.84
N ALA A 328 -12.57 2.74 5.30
CA ALA A 328 -11.14 2.83 5.05
C ALA A 328 -10.77 4.10 4.29
N ALA A 329 -11.48 4.39 3.19
CA ALA A 329 -11.27 5.60 2.39
C ALA A 329 -11.48 6.91 3.16
N ARG A 330 -12.28 6.92 4.24
CA ARG A 330 -12.46 8.11 5.10
C ARG A 330 -11.42 8.23 6.21
N CYS A 331 -10.63 7.19 6.44
CA CYS A 331 -9.69 7.09 7.55
C CYS A 331 -8.22 7.14 7.12
N VAL A 332 -7.94 7.31 5.82
CA VAL A 332 -6.57 7.44 5.33
C VAL A 332 -5.88 8.69 5.86
N GLU A 333 -4.57 8.61 6.01
CA GLU A 333 -3.70 9.74 6.30
C GLU A 333 -3.64 10.65 5.06
N TRP A 334 -4.33 11.80 5.09
CA TRP A 334 -4.37 12.73 3.95
C TRP A 334 -3.33 13.84 4.04
N PHE A 335 -2.84 14.15 5.24
CA PHE A 335 -1.99 15.31 5.47
C PHE A 335 -0.59 15.14 4.87
N GLU A 336 0.04 13.97 4.99
CA GLU A 336 1.34 13.70 4.36
C GLU A 336 1.21 13.67 2.82
N PHE A 337 0.11 13.11 2.30
CA PHE A 337 -0.17 13.15 0.86
C PHE A 337 -0.33 14.60 0.34
N ALA A 338 -1.07 15.45 1.05
CA ALA A 338 -1.24 16.85 0.69
C ALA A 338 0.04 17.69 0.83
N LYS A 339 0.93 17.31 1.75
CA LYS A 339 2.26 17.94 1.91
C LYS A 339 3.15 17.73 0.69
N GLU A 340 3.06 16.58 0.04
CA GLU A 340 3.88 16.25 -1.14
C GLU A 340 3.20 16.59 -2.47
N HIS A 341 1.88 16.46 -2.51
CA HIS A 341 1.11 16.65 -3.73
C HIS A 341 -0.02 17.68 -3.54
N PRO A 342 0.29 18.94 -3.16
CA PRO A 342 -0.74 19.95 -2.89
C PRO A 342 -1.56 20.30 -4.13
N HIS A 343 -1.01 20.10 -5.33
CA HIS A 343 -1.71 20.29 -6.60
C HIS A 343 -2.79 19.22 -6.89
N LEU A 344 -2.71 18.06 -6.23
CA LEU A 344 -3.70 16.97 -6.34
C LEU A 344 -4.67 16.95 -5.17
N ALA A 345 -4.16 17.19 -3.96
CA ALA A 345 -4.90 17.01 -2.71
C ALA A 345 -5.42 18.33 -2.09
N GLY A 346 -4.99 19.48 -2.61
CA GLY A 346 -5.11 20.77 -1.93
C GLY A 346 -3.98 20.99 -0.91
N PRO A 347 -3.89 22.18 -0.30
CA PRO A 347 -2.87 22.45 0.72
C PRO A 347 -3.03 21.52 1.94
N PRO A 348 -1.94 21.09 2.60
CA PRO A 348 -2.04 20.31 3.82
C PRO A 348 -2.72 21.14 4.92
N GLY A 349 -3.73 20.56 5.56
CA GLY A 349 -4.40 21.18 6.71
C GLY A 349 -3.69 20.84 8.02
N PHE A 350 -4.38 20.20 8.96
CA PHE A 350 -3.82 19.76 10.23
C PHE A 350 -3.32 18.32 10.16
N ALA A 351 -2.37 17.98 11.04
CA ALA A 351 -1.96 16.59 11.23
C ALA A 351 -3.18 15.75 11.62
N HIS A 352 -3.34 14.59 10.97
CA HIS A 352 -4.53 13.70 11.05
C HIS A 352 -5.78 14.15 10.29
N ASP A 353 -5.66 15.11 9.37
CA ASP A 353 -6.77 15.41 8.47
C ASP A 353 -7.16 14.18 7.64
N ALA A 354 -8.45 13.89 7.65
CA ALA A 354 -9.08 12.93 6.76
C ALA A 354 -9.29 13.55 5.37
N PRO A 355 -9.37 12.74 4.30
CA PRO A 355 -9.77 13.25 3.00
C PRO A 355 -11.18 13.84 3.04
N ALA A 356 -11.44 14.79 2.13
CA ALA A 356 -12.81 15.23 1.88
C ALA A 356 -13.69 14.03 1.46
N ALA A 357 -14.92 13.99 1.97
CA ALA A 357 -15.85 12.86 1.76
C ALA A 357 -16.05 12.47 0.28
N VAL A 358 -15.91 13.44 -0.63
CA VAL A 358 -15.99 13.23 -2.08
C VAL A 358 -15.04 12.15 -2.59
N TRP A 359 -13.87 11.95 -1.97
CA TRP A 359 -12.94 10.90 -2.39
C TRP A 359 -13.46 9.49 -2.08
N ALA A 360 -14.06 9.31 -0.90
CA ALA A 360 -14.68 8.04 -0.52
C ALA A 360 -15.96 7.77 -1.36
N ASP A 361 -16.74 8.81 -1.65
CA ASP A 361 -17.95 8.70 -2.48
C ASP A 361 -17.59 8.30 -3.93
N ARG A 362 -16.56 8.92 -4.51
CA ARG A 362 -16.03 8.57 -5.83
C ARG A 362 -15.56 7.13 -5.89
N LEU A 363 -14.74 6.70 -4.92
CA LEU A 363 -14.26 5.32 -4.86
C LEU A 363 -15.42 4.33 -4.76
N THR A 364 -16.37 4.59 -3.87
CA THR A 364 -17.53 3.71 -3.64
C THR A 364 -18.38 3.60 -4.90
N ALA A 365 -18.67 4.72 -5.56
CA ALA A 365 -19.44 4.73 -6.80
C ALA A 365 -18.72 3.98 -7.93
N ALA A 366 -17.42 4.20 -8.10
CA ALA A 366 -16.62 3.57 -9.14
C ALA A 366 -16.45 2.05 -8.93
N LEU A 367 -16.47 1.58 -7.68
CA LEU A 367 -16.38 0.15 -7.36
C LEU A 367 -17.71 -0.59 -7.42
N ALA A 368 -18.84 0.09 -7.59
CA ALA A 368 -20.16 -0.55 -7.63
C ALA A 368 -20.24 -1.75 -8.61
N PRO A 369 -19.65 -1.72 -9.82
CA PRO A 369 -19.64 -2.87 -10.73
C PRO A 369 -18.92 -4.11 -10.18
N THR A 370 -17.89 -3.94 -9.35
CA THR A 370 -17.16 -5.06 -8.72
C THR A 370 -18.04 -5.83 -7.72
N PHE A 371 -19.04 -5.15 -7.14
CA PHE A 371 -19.95 -5.68 -6.12
C PHE A 371 -21.39 -5.84 -6.61
N ALA A 372 -21.60 -5.81 -7.93
CA ALA A 372 -22.90 -6.07 -8.53
C ALA A 372 -23.28 -7.56 -8.40
N ALA A 373 -24.58 -7.83 -8.45
CA ALA A 373 -25.11 -9.18 -8.50
C ALA A 373 -24.66 -9.89 -9.79
N ASP A 374 -24.39 -11.20 -9.68
CA ASP A 374 -23.95 -12.05 -10.80
C ASP A 374 -25.10 -12.44 -11.74
N ASP A 375 -26.28 -11.81 -11.63
CA ASP A 375 -27.47 -12.07 -12.44
C ASP A 375 -27.51 -11.27 -13.76
N GLY A 376 -26.48 -10.46 -14.01
CA GLY A 376 -26.36 -9.61 -15.21
C GLY A 376 -27.27 -8.37 -15.20
N SER A 377 -28.01 -8.13 -14.11
CA SER A 377 -28.85 -6.93 -13.96
C SER A 377 -28.05 -5.65 -13.72
N GLY A 378 -26.82 -5.79 -13.21
CA GLY A 378 -26.00 -4.68 -12.73
C GLY A 378 -26.50 -4.08 -11.41
N ALA A 379 -27.50 -4.67 -10.75
CA ALA A 379 -27.96 -4.25 -9.43
C ALA A 379 -26.88 -4.56 -8.37
N ALA A 380 -26.87 -3.80 -7.28
CA ALA A 380 -25.97 -4.09 -6.16
C ALA A 380 -26.35 -5.42 -5.49
N ALA A 381 -25.37 -6.29 -5.28
CA ALA A 381 -25.59 -7.52 -4.52
C ALA A 381 -25.87 -7.18 -3.03
N SER A 382 -26.72 -7.97 -2.40
CA SER A 382 -26.97 -7.86 -0.96
C SER A 382 -25.71 -8.19 -0.15
N ARG A 383 -25.68 -7.72 1.11
CA ARG A 383 -24.59 -8.07 2.05
C ARG A 383 -24.46 -9.58 2.19
N TYR A 384 -25.58 -10.31 2.22
CA TYR A 384 -25.56 -11.77 2.31
C TYR A 384 -24.90 -12.41 1.08
N GLU A 385 -25.31 -12.02 -0.13
CA GLU A 385 -24.78 -12.60 -1.37
C GLU A 385 -23.27 -12.36 -1.51
N LEU A 386 -22.81 -11.14 -1.22
CA LEU A 386 -21.38 -10.83 -1.23
C LEU A 386 -20.62 -11.65 -0.17
N SER A 387 -21.17 -11.77 1.04
CA SER A 387 -20.57 -12.57 2.11
C SER A 387 -20.51 -14.06 1.73
N ALA A 388 -21.59 -14.60 1.15
CA ALA A 388 -21.64 -16.01 0.73
C ALA A 388 -20.63 -16.29 -0.38
N ARG A 389 -20.51 -15.38 -1.36
CA ARG A 389 -19.50 -15.46 -2.41
C ARG A 389 -18.08 -15.40 -1.83
N TRP A 390 -17.82 -14.47 -0.94
CA TRP A 390 -16.52 -14.33 -0.28
C TRP A 390 -16.14 -15.57 0.54
N LEU A 391 -17.09 -16.12 1.29
CA LEU A 391 -16.88 -17.24 2.21
C LEU A 391 -16.96 -18.60 1.51
N ALA A 392 -17.12 -18.66 0.18
CA ALA A 392 -17.31 -19.91 -0.54
C ALA A 392 -16.21 -20.98 -0.25
N PRO A 393 -14.91 -20.65 -0.13
CA PRO A 393 -13.91 -21.64 0.26
C PRO A 393 -14.07 -22.14 1.70
N LEU A 394 -14.44 -21.27 2.64
CA LEU A 394 -14.72 -21.68 4.02
C LEU A 394 -15.97 -22.55 4.10
N VAL A 395 -17.00 -22.24 3.32
CA VAL A 395 -18.20 -23.09 3.14
C VAL A 395 -17.80 -24.47 2.62
N ALA A 396 -16.96 -24.54 1.59
CA ALA A 396 -16.50 -25.82 1.03
C ALA A 396 -15.77 -26.67 2.09
N GLN A 397 -14.88 -26.06 2.87
CA GLN A 397 -14.21 -26.73 3.99
C GLN A 397 -15.20 -27.21 5.07
N CYS A 398 -16.22 -26.40 5.38
CA CYS A 398 -17.24 -26.76 6.35
C CYS A 398 -18.20 -27.84 5.83
N ARG A 399 -18.45 -27.93 4.52
CA ARG A 399 -19.21 -29.04 3.93
C ARG A 399 -18.51 -30.39 4.11
N THR A 400 -17.18 -30.42 4.02
CA THR A 400 -16.39 -31.61 4.37
C THR A 400 -16.59 -31.99 5.85
N ALA A 401 -16.43 -31.03 6.77
CA ALA A 401 -16.67 -31.27 8.20
C ALA A 401 -18.11 -31.72 8.51
N PHE A 402 -19.09 -31.17 7.79
CA PHE A 402 -20.49 -31.56 7.91
C PHE A 402 -20.74 -33.00 7.47
N ALA A 403 -20.08 -33.45 6.40
CA ALA A 403 -20.18 -34.84 5.95
C ALA A 403 -19.61 -35.83 6.99
N ASP A 404 -18.54 -35.44 7.68
CA ASP A 404 -17.84 -36.30 8.65
C ASP A 404 -18.52 -36.34 10.03
N GLY A 405 -19.06 -35.22 10.49
CA GLY A 405 -19.55 -35.07 11.87
C GLY A 405 -20.82 -34.24 12.04
N GLY A 406 -21.52 -33.93 10.95
CA GLY A 406 -22.76 -33.15 10.95
C GLY A 406 -22.57 -31.69 11.39
N LEU A 407 -23.68 -31.05 11.76
CA LEU A 407 -23.69 -29.64 12.21
C LEU A 407 -22.77 -29.37 13.42
N PRO A 408 -22.68 -30.24 14.46
CA PRO A 408 -21.77 -29.99 15.58
C PRO A 408 -20.31 -29.80 15.17
N ALA A 409 -19.80 -30.61 14.23
CA ALA A 409 -18.43 -30.49 13.73
C ALA A 409 -18.18 -29.17 12.99
N VAL A 410 -19.18 -28.66 12.27
CA VAL A 410 -19.11 -27.35 11.62
C VAL A 410 -19.04 -26.24 12.66
N LEU A 411 -19.93 -26.26 13.66
CA LEU A 411 -19.98 -25.24 14.70
C LEU A 411 -18.69 -25.24 15.54
N GLU A 412 -18.18 -26.42 15.90
CA GLU A 412 -16.90 -26.53 16.60
C GLU A 412 -15.74 -25.94 15.78
N ARG A 413 -15.68 -26.25 14.48
CA ARG A 413 -14.66 -25.69 13.58
C ARG A 413 -14.75 -24.16 13.54
N LEU A 414 -15.92 -23.60 13.25
CA LEU A 414 -16.13 -22.15 13.13
C LEU A 414 -15.77 -21.43 14.44
N PHE A 415 -16.11 -22.01 15.58
CA PHE A 415 -15.78 -21.45 16.88
C PHE A 415 -14.26 -21.51 17.16
N ALA A 416 -13.64 -22.67 16.93
CA ALA A 416 -12.21 -22.88 17.15
C ALA A 416 -11.34 -21.99 16.26
N THR A 417 -11.75 -21.75 15.01
CA THR A 417 -11.07 -20.85 14.08
C THR A 417 -11.50 -19.39 14.20
N ARG A 418 -12.30 -19.06 15.22
CA ARG A 418 -12.73 -17.69 15.59
C ARG A 418 -13.43 -16.96 14.43
N VAL A 419 -14.31 -17.65 13.71
CA VAL A 419 -15.13 -17.03 12.66
C VAL A 419 -16.12 -16.05 13.30
N PRO A 420 -16.21 -14.79 12.80
CA PRO A 420 -17.11 -13.80 13.36
C PRO A 420 -18.59 -14.19 13.19
N PRO A 421 -19.51 -13.70 14.05
CA PRO A 421 -20.92 -14.10 14.05
C PRO A 421 -21.61 -14.00 12.69
N HIS A 422 -21.40 -12.91 11.95
CA HIS A 422 -22.03 -12.71 10.64
C HIS A 422 -21.57 -13.75 9.61
N SER A 423 -20.26 -14.04 9.54
CA SER A 423 -19.72 -15.08 8.67
C SER A 423 -20.18 -16.47 9.07
N ALA A 424 -20.28 -16.75 10.38
CA ALA A 424 -20.75 -18.03 10.87
C ALA A 424 -22.22 -18.28 10.48
N LEU A 425 -23.09 -17.27 10.55
CA LEU A 425 -24.48 -17.35 10.08
C LEU A 425 -24.55 -17.67 8.59
N VAL A 426 -23.74 -16.99 7.77
CA VAL A 426 -23.66 -17.23 6.32
C VAL A 426 -23.19 -18.65 6.04
N VAL A 427 -22.08 -19.08 6.66
CA VAL A 427 -21.49 -20.41 6.43
C VAL A 427 -22.47 -21.52 6.82
N VAL A 428 -23.11 -21.43 7.98
CA VAL A 428 -24.08 -22.44 8.43
C VAL A 428 -25.28 -22.50 7.49
N ARG A 429 -25.82 -21.35 7.04
CA ARG A 429 -26.90 -21.32 6.05
C ARG A 429 -26.49 -21.97 4.72
N GLU A 430 -25.29 -21.67 4.22
CA GLU A 430 -24.78 -22.22 2.96
C GLU A 430 -24.44 -23.72 3.04
N VAL A 431 -24.01 -24.22 4.21
CA VAL A 431 -23.78 -25.65 4.46
C VAL A 431 -25.10 -26.42 4.53
N LEU A 432 -26.11 -25.89 5.22
CA LEU A 432 -27.43 -26.52 5.35
C LEU A 432 -28.30 -26.34 4.09
N GLY A 433 -27.88 -25.49 3.15
CA GLY A 433 -28.57 -25.16 1.92
C GLY A 433 -29.42 -23.91 2.05
N SER A 434 -28.97 -22.83 1.42
CA SER A 434 -29.55 -21.49 1.50
C SER A 434 -30.94 -21.34 0.87
N ALA A 435 -31.35 -22.27 0.02
CA ALA A 435 -32.70 -22.36 -0.52
C ALA A 435 -33.74 -22.91 0.48
N ARG A 436 -33.29 -23.61 1.54
CA ARG A 436 -34.15 -24.25 2.55
C ARG A 436 -34.11 -23.56 3.91
N HIS A 437 -33.09 -22.73 4.14
CA HIS A 437 -32.85 -22.08 5.42
C HIS A 437 -32.68 -20.58 5.23
N THR A 438 -33.20 -19.80 6.17
CA THR A 438 -33.00 -18.35 6.26
C THR A 438 -31.94 -18.03 7.32
N VAL A 439 -31.45 -16.79 7.35
CA VAL A 439 -30.53 -16.32 8.40
C VAL A 439 -31.18 -16.47 9.79
N ASP A 440 -32.45 -16.06 9.94
CA ASP A 440 -33.19 -16.20 11.20
C ASP A 440 -33.42 -17.68 11.58
N GLY A 441 -33.52 -18.58 10.60
CA GLY A 441 -33.67 -20.01 10.83
C GLY A 441 -32.40 -20.68 11.37
N VAL A 442 -31.21 -20.17 11.03
CA VAL A 442 -29.94 -20.74 11.50
C VAL A 442 -29.41 -20.07 12.77
N LEU A 443 -29.84 -18.84 13.08
CA LEU A 443 -29.40 -18.13 14.29
C LEU A 443 -29.57 -18.94 15.59
N PRO A 444 -30.73 -19.58 15.87
CA PRO A 444 -30.90 -20.38 17.08
C PRO A 444 -29.91 -21.56 17.18
N LEU A 445 -29.44 -22.09 16.05
CA LEU A 445 -28.47 -23.18 16.01
C LEU A 445 -27.10 -22.73 16.53
N LEU A 446 -26.65 -21.52 16.14
CA LEU A 446 -25.41 -20.93 16.65
C LEU A 446 -25.55 -20.50 18.11
N ALA A 447 -26.68 -19.89 18.48
CA ALA A 447 -26.94 -19.43 19.85
C ALA A 447 -27.00 -20.59 20.86
N ALA A 448 -27.47 -21.77 20.44
CA ALA A 448 -27.53 -22.98 21.27
C ALA A 448 -26.17 -23.71 21.38
N PHE A 449 -25.20 -23.42 20.51
CA PHE A 449 -23.91 -24.10 20.52
C PHE A 449 -23.15 -23.84 21.83
N ARG A 450 -22.57 -24.89 22.38
CA ARG A 450 -21.65 -24.81 23.53
C ARG A 450 -20.36 -25.53 23.15
N PRO A 451 -19.20 -24.85 23.18
CA PRO A 451 -17.94 -25.48 22.84
C PRO A 451 -17.59 -26.58 23.85
N PRO A 452 -16.85 -27.62 23.46
CA PRO A 452 -16.28 -28.55 24.41
C PRO A 452 -15.36 -27.81 25.40
N PRO A 453 -15.20 -28.32 26.63
CA PRO A 453 -14.32 -27.69 27.62
C PRO A 453 -12.89 -27.57 27.09
N ASP A 454 -12.36 -26.35 27.06
CA ASP A 454 -10.94 -26.09 26.75
C ASP A 454 -10.13 -26.25 28.06
N PRO A 455 -9.28 -27.29 28.19
CA PRO A 455 -8.50 -27.52 29.40
C PRO A 455 -7.48 -26.42 29.67
N ASP A 456 -7.03 -25.69 28.63
CA ASP A 456 -6.10 -24.56 28.76
C ASP A 456 -6.84 -23.24 29.06
N ARG A 457 -8.17 -23.20 28.86
CA ARG A 457 -9.04 -22.03 29.08
C ARG A 457 -10.39 -22.42 29.69
N PRO A 458 -10.43 -22.95 30.92
CA PRO A 458 -11.64 -23.52 31.54
C PRO A 458 -12.78 -22.50 31.79
N TRP A 459 -12.50 -21.21 31.65
CA TRP A 459 -13.47 -20.10 31.71
C TRP A 459 -14.18 -19.82 30.38
N ARG A 460 -13.71 -20.33 29.23
CA ARG A 460 -14.42 -20.27 27.95
C ARG A 460 -15.51 -21.36 27.91
N ARG A 461 -16.63 -21.10 28.57
CA ARG A 461 -17.80 -22.00 28.55
C ARG A 461 -18.96 -21.47 27.70
N ASP A 462 -18.92 -20.19 27.38
CA ASP A 462 -19.96 -19.53 26.62
C ASP A 462 -19.69 -19.70 25.12
N GLY A 463 -20.73 -20.02 24.37
CA GLY A 463 -20.69 -20.11 22.90
C GLY A 463 -20.62 -18.74 22.26
N TRP A 464 -21.24 -18.56 21.11
CA TRP A 464 -21.38 -17.21 20.54
C TRP A 464 -22.26 -16.33 21.42
N ASP A 465 -21.89 -15.06 21.49
CA ASP A 465 -22.71 -14.02 22.11
C ASP A 465 -24.00 -13.82 21.31
N GLU A 466 -25.14 -14.00 21.97
CA GLU A 466 -26.45 -13.98 21.30
C GLU A 466 -26.84 -12.59 20.82
N GLU A 467 -26.45 -11.52 21.52
CA GLU A 467 -26.69 -10.14 21.11
C GLU A 467 -25.93 -9.84 19.81
N ARG A 468 -24.64 -10.19 19.75
CA ARG A 468 -23.83 -10.05 18.53
C ARG A 468 -24.34 -10.90 17.37
N LEU A 469 -24.89 -12.10 17.64
CA LEU A 469 -25.53 -12.92 16.60
C LEU A 469 -26.79 -12.25 16.04
N ARG A 470 -27.60 -11.59 16.89
CA ARG A 470 -28.78 -10.85 16.44
C ARG A 470 -28.38 -9.61 15.63
N GLU A 471 -27.43 -8.81 16.10
CA GLU A 471 -26.89 -7.68 15.34
C GLU A 471 -26.35 -8.11 13.96
N ALA A 472 -25.63 -9.23 13.94
CA ALA A 472 -25.11 -9.81 12.71
C ALA A 472 -26.23 -10.29 11.76
N ALA A 473 -27.26 -10.95 12.28
CA ALA A 473 -28.41 -11.37 11.50
C ALA A 473 -29.16 -10.16 10.93
N ASP A 474 -29.38 -9.12 11.74
CA ASP A 474 -30.03 -7.87 11.33
C ASP A 474 -29.26 -7.20 10.19
N ALA A 475 -27.93 -7.17 10.24
CA ALA A 475 -27.09 -6.63 9.17
C ALA A 475 -27.13 -7.47 7.87
N LEU A 476 -27.39 -8.78 7.98
CA LEU A 476 -27.51 -9.70 6.84
C LEU A 476 -28.92 -9.75 6.25
N ARG A 477 -29.95 -9.27 6.96
CA ARG A 477 -31.30 -9.19 6.41
C ARG A 477 -31.30 -8.26 5.21
N GLU A 478 -31.73 -8.79 4.09
CA GLU A 478 -32.09 -8.00 2.92
C GLU A 478 -33.09 -6.93 3.38
N ARG A 479 -32.81 -5.64 3.15
CA ARG A 479 -33.91 -4.67 3.05
C ARG A 479 -34.60 -4.92 1.70
N THR A 480 -35.31 -6.04 1.60
CA THR A 480 -36.34 -6.21 0.58
C THR A 480 -37.43 -5.20 0.92
N GLN A 481 -37.39 -4.06 0.25
CA GLN A 481 -38.56 -3.19 0.19
C GLN A 481 -39.69 -4.07 -0.38
N PRO A 482 -40.84 -4.22 0.30
CA PRO A 482 -41.94 -4.98 -0.27
C PRO A 482 -42.32 -4.32 -1.61
N PRO A 483 -42.70 -5.08 -2.65
CA PRO A 483 -43.22 -4.49 -3.86
C PRO A 483 -44.36 -3.57 -3.46
N SER A 484 -44.25 -2.30 -3.86
CA SER A 484 -45.31 -1.32 -3.71
C SER A 484 -46.60 -1.93 -4.25
N GLU A 485 -47.57 -2.17 -3.35
CA GLU A 485 -48.92 -2.53 -3.74
C GLU A 485 -49.46 -1.41 -4.63
N SER A 486 -49.97 -1.83 -5.79
CA SER A 486 -50.51 -1.06 -6.90
C SER A 486 -51.54 -0.01 -6.52
#